data_AF-A0A6G1QV79-F1
#
_entry.id   AF-A0A6G1QV79-F1
#
_cell.length_a   1.000
_cell.length_b   1.000
_cell.length_c   1.000
_cell.angle_alpha   90.00
_cell.angle_beta   90.00
_cell.angle_gamma   90.00
#
_symmetry.space_group_name_H-M   'P 1'
#
loop_
_entity.id
_entity.type
_entity.pdbx_description
1 polymer ?
#
loop_
_entity_poly.entity_id
_entity_poly.type
_entity_poly.pdbx_seq_one_letter_code
_entity_poly.pdbx_strand_id
1 'polypeptide(L)'
;MHLYEALESEQLSVAMLNHSCIKPGSRLRQEDFPPRIVEHPSDLIVSKGEPATLNCKAEGRPTPTVEWYKDGERVETDRDNPRSHRMLLPSGSLFFLRIIHGRRSKPDDGSYVCVARNYLGQAISHNASLEVARPIFMVERQVDAHCVTHLSDMQQLHVCFGPQV
;
A
#
# COMPACT_ATOMS: atom_id res chain seq x y z
N MET A 1 56.41 43.63 63.21
CA MET A 1 55.06 43.15 63.58
C MET A 1 54.09 43.80 62.60
N HIS A 2 53.60 43.00 61.66
CA HIS A 2 52.51 43.20 60.69
C HIS A 2 52.40 44.53 59.89
N LEU A 3 52.82 44.48 58.62
CA LEU A 3 52.38 45.38 57.55
C LEU A 3 51.51 44.57 56.57
N TYR A 4 50.24 45.01 56.46
CA TYR A 4 49.26 44.92 55.37
C TYR A 4 49.22 43.69 54.44
N GLU A 5 48.09 42.98 54.50
CA GLU A 5 47.65 41.96 53.54
C GLU A 5 47.48 42.58 52.14
N ALA A 6 48.19 42.02 51.15
CA ALA A 6 48.05 42.36 49.74
C ALA A 6 47.12 41.35 49.05
N LEU A 7 46.08 41.89 48.42
CA LEU A 7 45.33 41.27 47.33
C LEU A 7 46.30 40.96 46.19
N GLU A 8 46.31 39.72 45.68
CA GLU A 8 45.95 39.43 44.28
C GLU A 8 46.06 37.92 44.01
N SER A 9 44.92 37.39 43.62
CA SER A 9 44.71 36.02 43.18
C SER A 9 45.28 35.83 41.77
N GLU A 10 46.47 35.25 41.66
CA GLU A 10 46.96 34.76 40.37
C GLU A 10 47.37 33.29 40.42
N GLN A 11 46.61 32.51 39.65
CA GLN A 11 47.04 31.36 38.86
C GLN A 11 47.75 30.21 39.57
N LEU A 12 46.98 29.19 39.96
CA LEU A 12 47.43 27.78 39.93
C LEU A 12 46.22 26.83 40.07
N SER A 13 45.35 26.80 39.07
CA SER A 13 44.64 25.57 38.69
C SER A 13 44.08 25.71 37.27
N VAL A 14 44.98 25.64 36.29
CA VAL A 14 44.58 25.26 34.93
C VAL A 14 44.16 23.78 34.99
N ALA A 15 42.87 23.53 35.21
CA ALA A 15 42.26 22.21 35.06
C ALA A 15 40.97 22.34 34.23
N MET A 16 41.18 22.26 32.92
CA MET A 16 40.25 21.71 31.92
C MET A 16 38.79 22.13 32.07
N LEU A 17 38.49 23.27 31.44
CA LEU A 17 37.16 23.64 30.98
C LEU A 17 36.40 22.42 30.41
N ASN A 18 35.14 22.34 30.81
CA ASN A 18 34.12 21.37 30.46
C ASN A 18 33.74 21.45 28.96
N HIS A 19 34.70 21.18 28.07
CA HIS A 19 34.53 21.24 26.63
C HIS A 19 34.88 19.87 26.06
N SER A 20 33.92 18.97 26.10
CA SER A 20 33.89 17.84 25.17
C SER A 20 34.05 18.40 23.75
N CYS A 21 35.24 18.21 23.17
CA CYS A 21 35.53 18.59 21.79
C CYS A 21 34.71 17.67 20.89
N ILE A 22 33.50 18.09 20.53
CA ILE A 22 32.76 17.49 19.41
C ILE A 22 33.61 17.80 18.18
N LYS A 23 34.26 16.78 17.62
CA LYS A 23 35.02 16.93 16.38
C LYS A 23 34.04 17.34 15.27
N PRO A 24 34.13 18.55 14.70
CA PRO A 24 33.31 18.87 13.54
C PRO A 24 33.83 18.02 12.37
N GLY A 25 33.10 16.94 12.05
CA GLY A 25 33.47 16.02 10.97
C GLY A 25 33.40 14.53 11.29
N SER A 26 33.03 14.10 12.50
CA SER A 26 32.72 12.68 12.73
C SER A 26 31.40 12.34 12.02
N ARG A 27 31.47 11.82 10.79
CA ARG A 27 30.35 11.13 10.14
C ARG A 27 29.96 9.99 11.09
N LEU A 28 28.81 10.11 11.76
CA LEU A 28 28.24 8.98 12.52
C LEU A 28 28.12 7.83 11.52
N ARG A 29 28.98 6.81 11.66
CA ARG A 29 28.78 5.54 10.97
C ARG A 29 27.54 4.96 11.60
N GLN A 30 26.39 5.27 11.03
CA GLN A 30 25.16 4.69 11.51
C GLN A 30 25.23 3.18 11.24
N GLU A 31 25.00 2.41 12.30
CA GLU A 31 25.27 0.98 12.32
C GLU A 31 24.34 0.24 11.36
N ASP A 32 24.85 -0.84 10.78
CA ASP A 32 24.05 -1.72 9.93
C ASP A 32 23.08 -2.53 10.81
N PHE A 33 21.85 -2.73 10.32
CA PHE A 33 20.79 -3.44 11.03
C PHE A 33 19.90 -4.24 10.07
N PRO A 34 19.30 -5.36 10.53
CA PRO A 34 18.49 -6.22 9.69
C PRO A 34 17.22 -5.49 9.20
N PRO A 35 16.58 -5.99 8.12
CA PRO A 35 15.39 -5.36 7.60
C PRO A 35 14.23 -5.41 8.61
N ARG A 36 13.37 -4.40 8.57
CA ARG A 36 12.10 -4.35 9.31
C ARG A 36 11.04 -3.76 8.38
N ILE A 37 9.87 -4.40 8.32
CA ILE A 37 8.71 -3.82 7.64
C ILE A 37 8.12 -2.73 8.55
N VAL A 38 8.00 -1.51 8.03
CA VAL A 38 7.42 -0.35 8.73
C VAL A 38 6.06 0.06 8.19
N GLU A 39 5.74 -0.35 6.95
CA GLU A 39 4.40 -0.27 6.40
C GLU A 39 4.05 -1.64 5.81
N HIS A 40 3.01 -2.25 6.36
CA HIS A 40 2.48 -3.53 5.89
C HIS A 40 1.39 -3.29 4.84
N PRO A 41 1.25 -4.19 3.85
CA PRO A 41 0.12 -4.13 2.95
C PRO A 41 -1.18 -4.40 3.70
N SER A 42 -2.27 -3.88 3.14
CA SER A 42 -3.62 -4.09 3.62
C SER A 42 -4.45 -4.76 2.53
N ASP A 43 -5.52 -5.44 2.93
CA ASP A 43 -6.47 -6.04 1.99
C ASP A 43 -7.03 -4.97 1.03
N LEU A 44 -7.18 -5.35 -0.23
CA LEU A 44 -7.59 -4.46 -1.30
C LEU A 44 -8.62 -5.14 -2.21
N ILE A 45 -9.75 -4.47 -2.41
CA ILE A 45 -10.78 -4.85 -3.38
C ILE A 45 -10.75 -3.84 -4.52
N VAL A 46 -10.56 -4.31 -5.75
CA VAL A 46 -10.38 -3.45 -6.92
C VAL A 46 -11.03 -4.02 -8.17
N SER A 47 -11.63 -3.16 -8.99
CA SER A 47 -12.26 -3.59 -10.24
C SER A 47 -11.24 -4.08 -11.26
N LYS A 48 -11.64 -5.07 -12.07
CA LYS A 48 -10.83 -5.53 -13.20
C LYS A 48 -10.51 -4.36 -14.14
N GLY A 49 -9.25 -4.25 -14.55
CA GLY A 49 -8.78 -3.23 -15.50
C GLY A 49 -8.30 -1.94 -14.83
N GLU A 50 -8.69 -1.68 -13.58
CA GLU A 50 -8.26 -0.51 -12.83
C GLU A 50 -6.83 -0.67 -12.31
N PRO A 51 -6.08 0.44 -12.13
CA PRO A 51 -4.80 0.41 -11.46
C PRO A 51 -4.95 0.14 -9.96
N ALA A 52 -3.90 -0.40 -9.33
CA ALA A 52 -3.90 -0.71 -7.90
C ALA A 52 -2.49 -0.65 -7.31
N THR A 53 -2.39 -0.46 -6.00
CA THR A 53 -1.11 -0.50 -5.27
C THR A 53 -1.26 -1.28 -3.99
N LEU A 54 -0.39 -2.28 -3.78
CA LEU A 54 -0.18 -2.89 -2.47
C LEU A 54 1.02 -2.20 -1.83
N ASN A 55 0.79 -1.50 -0.73
CA ASN A 55 1.84 -0.75 -0.05
C ASN A 55 2.76 -1.68 0.74
N CYS A 56 4.06 -1.43 0.65
CA CYS A 56 5.04 -2.04 1.53
C CYS A 56 6.22 -1.10 1.66
N LYS A 57 6.67 -0.88 2.89
CA LYS A 57 7.87 -0.11 3.18
C LYS A 57 8.72 -0.87 4.16
N ALA A 58 10.00 -1.03 3.81
CA ALA A 58 10.99 -1.67 4.64
C ALA A 58 12.12 -0.68 4.98
N GLU A 59 12.57 -0.73 6.22
CA GLU A 59 13.78 -0.07 6.68
C GLU A 59 14.84 -1.13 6.93
N GLY A 60 16.10 -0.76 6.78
CA GLY A 60 17.23 -1.65 6.96
C GLY A 60 18.50 -0.91 6.57
N ARG A 61 19.62 -1.31 7.15
CA ARG A 61 20.91 -0.80 6.71
C ARG A 61 21.89 -1.96 6.54
N PRO A 62 22.46 -2.18 5.34
CA PRO A 62 22.20 -1.48 4.08
C PRO A 62 20.74 -1.57 3.63
N THR A 63 20.33 -0.63 2.77
CA THR A 63 18.95 -0.53 2.27
C THR A 63 18.48 -1.88 1.73
N PRO A 64 17.36 -2.42 2.24
CA PRO A 64 16.92 -3.75 1.85
C PRO A 64 16.36 -3.76 0.43
N THR A 65 16.55 -4.88 -0.27
CA THR A 65 15.84 -5.18 -1.50
C THR A 65 14.48 -5.77 -1.17
N VAL A 66 13.43 -5.34 -1.87
CA VAL A 66 12.05 -5.82 -1.65
C VAL A 66 11.62 -6.68 -2.83
N GLU A 67 11.03 -7.82 -2.53
CA GLU A 67 10.40 -8.72 -3.49
C GLU A 67 8.98 -9.05 -3.04
N TRP A 68 8.11 -9.39 -3.98
CA TRP A 68 6.73 -9.77 -3.69
C TRP A 68 6.48 -11.23 -4.02
N TYR A 69 5.67 -11.87 -3.18
CA TYR A 69 5.20 -13.23 -3.38
C TYR A 69 3.69 -13.23 -3.35
N LYS A 70 3.09 -13.95 -4.30
CA LYS A 70 1.66 -14.19 -4.42
C LYS A 70 1.41 -15.68 -4.28
N ASP A 71 0.63 -16.09 -3.29
CA ASP A 71 0.27 -17.49 -3.05
C ASP A 71 1.52 -18.40 -2.95
N GLY A 72 2.62 -17.87 -2.42
CA GLY A 72 3.92 -18.55 -2.31
C GLY A 72 4.83 -18.44 -3.53
N GLU A 73 4.36 -17.91 -4.66
CA GLU A 73 5.16 -17.75 -5.87
C GLU A 73 5.69 -16.33 -6.05
N ARG A 74 6.95 -16.18 -6.48
CA ARG A 74 7.54 -14.86 -6.73
C ARG A 74 6.77 -14.13 -7.83
N VAL A 75 6.46 -12.85 -7.58
CA VAL A 75 5.81 -11.97 -8.55
C VAL A 75 6.86 -11.41 -9.52
N GLU A 76 6.65 -11.61 -10.82
CA GLU A 76 7.43 -10.94 -11.86
C GLU A 76 7.05 -9.45 -11.93
N THR A 77 8.06 -8.59 -11.98
CA THR A 77 7.88 -7.12 -12.09
C THR A 77 8.58 -6.60 -13.34
N ASP A 78 8.30 -5.36 -13.71
CA ASP A 78 8.84 -4.70 -14.92
C ASP A 78 10.37 -4.80 -15.05
N ARG A 79 11.10 -4.72 -13.91
CA ARG A 79 12.56 -4.90 -13.90
C ARG A 79 13.02 -6.25 -14.45
N ASP A 80 12.20 -7.28 -14.28
CA ASP A 80 12.47 -8.65 -14.74
C ASP A 80 11.90 -8.88 -16.16
N ASN A 81 10.82 -8.16 -16.51
CA ASN A 81 10.11 -8.32 -17.79
C ASN A 81 9.43 -7.00 -18.22
N PRO A 82 9.92 -6.33 -19.28
CA PRO A 82 9.37 -5.07 -19.80
C PRO A 82 7.90 -5.10 -20.25
N ARG A 83 7.32 -6.30 -20.39
CA ARG A 83 5.90 -6.50 -20.75
C ARG A 83 5.02 -6.74 -19.53
N SER A 84 5.58 -6.73 -18.32
CA SER A 84 4.83 -6.92 -17.09
C SER A 84 3.86 -5.76 -16.86
N HIS A 85 2.63 -6.06 -16.46
CA HIS A 85 1.69 -5.04 -15.99
C HIS A 85 1.91 -4.66 -14.52
N ARG A 86 2.96 -5.20 -13.89
CA ARG A 86 3.30 -5.02 -12.47
C ARG A 86 4.66 -4.35 -12.35
N MET A 87 4.77 -3.38 -11.46
CA MET A 87 5.99 -2.61 -11.25
C MET A 87 6.32 -2.55 -9.75
N LEU A 88 7.60 -2.72 -9.43
CA LEU A 88 8.09 -2.47 -8.08
C LEU A 88 8.46 -0.99 -7.94
N LEU A 89 7.77 -0.29 -7.04
CA LEU A 89 8.04 1.13 -6.76
C LEU A 89 9.29 1.29 -5.88
N PRO A 90 9.97 2.46 -5.91
CA PRO A 90 11.12 2.73 -5.04
C PRO A 90 10.83 2.58 -3.54
N SER A 91 9.57 2.72 -3.12
CA SER A 91 9.14 2.48 -1.74
C SER A 91 9.21 1.01 -1.32
N GLY A 92 9.19 0.07 -2.28
CA GLY A 92 8.94 -1.35 -2.07
C GLY A 92 7.51 -1.77 -2.37
N SER A 93 6.60 -0.83 -2.63
CA SER A 93 5.20 -1.11 -2.97
C SER A 93 5.07 -1.79 -4.34
N LEU A 94 4.10 -2.70 -4.48
CA LEU A 94 3.76 -3.35 -5.75
C LEU A 94 2.65 -2.56 -6.44
N PHE A 95 2.96 -1.98 -7.59
CA PHE A 95 2.00 -1.27 -8.42
C PHE A 95 1.51 -2.16 -9.57
N PHE A 96 0.20 -2.15 -9.81
CA PHE A 96 -0.44 -2.78 -10.94
C PHE A 96 -0.94 -1.68 -11.87
N LEU A 97 -0.48 -1.68 -13.12
CA LEU A 97 -0.98 -0.77 -14.15
C LEU A 97 -2.47 -1.01 -14.42
N ARG A 98 -2.87 -2.29 -14.39
CA ARG A 98 -4.26 -2.75 -14.52
C ARG A 98 -4.42 -4.09 -13.85
N ILE A 99 -5.51 -4.29 -13.14
CA ILE A 99 -5.84 -5.57 -12.51
C ILE A 99 -6.34 -6.57 -13.56
N ILE A 100 -5.67 -7.71 -13.65
CA ILE A 100 -6.00 -8.79 -14.57
C ILE A 100 -6.77 -9.89 -13.85
N HIS A 101 -7.95 -10.21 -14.38
CA HIS A 101 -8.75 -11.33 -13.92
C HIS A 101 -9.44 -12.04 -15.10
N GLY A 102 -9.33 -13.37 -15.14
CA GLY A 102 -9.95 -14.21 -16.17
C GLY A 102 -9.20 -15.51 -16.44
N ARG A 103 -9.83 -16.41 -17.21
CA ARG A 103 -9.32 -17.78 -17.45
C ARG A 103 -8.13 -17.89 -18.41
N ARG A 104 -7.87 -16.85 -19.22
CA ARG A 104 -6.84 -16.87 -20.27
C ARG A 104 -5.49 -16.30 -19.83
N SER A 105 -5.39 -15.86 -18.58
CA SER A 105 -4.22 -15.19 -18.00
C SER A 105 -4.07 -15.58 -16.53
N LYS A 106 -2.86 -15.51 -15.97
CA LYS A 106 -2.67 -15.67 -14.52
C LYS A 106 -3.42 -14.53 -13.80
N PRO A 107 -4.46 -14.82 -12.99
CA PRO A 107 -5.21 -13.78 -12.31
C PRO A 107 -4.36 -13.08 -11.25
N ASP A 108 -4.64 -11.81 -10.99
CA ASP A 108 -3.97 -11.04 -9.95
C ASP A 108 -4.61 -11.26 -8.56
N ASP A 109 -5.85 -11.76 -8.45
CA ASP A 109 -6.44 -12.06 -7.14
C ASP A 109 -5.66 -13.13 -6.39
N GLY A 110 -5.42 -12.90 -5.11
CA GLY A 110 -4.71 -13.83 -4.25
C GLY A 110 -4.08 -13.19 -3.02
N SER A 111 -3.21 -13.95 -2.37
CA SER A 111 -2.60 -13.64 -1.09
C SER A 111 -1.18 -13.13 -1.28
N TYR A 112 -0.91 -11.89 -0.88
CA TYR A 112 0.36 -11.20 -1.13
C TYR A 112 1.15 -10.96 0.15
N VAL A 113 2.45 -11.18 0.07
CA VAL A 113 3.44 -10.76 1.07
C VAL A 113 4.62 -10.08 0.39
N CYS A 114 5.15 -9.02 1.03
CA CYS A 114 6.44 -8.46 0.65
C CYS A 114 7.54 -9.03 1.55
N VAL A 115 8.70 -9.27 0.93
CA VAL A 115 9.88 -9.83 1.56
C VAL A 115 11.02 -8.85 1.36
N ALA A 116 11.53 -8.29 2.45
CA ALA A 116 12.66 -7.36 2.46
C ALA A 116 13.94 -8.08 2.90
N ARG A 117 15.03 -7.96 2.14
CA ARG A 117 16.30 -8.67 2.39
C ARG A 117 17.49 -7.71 2.39
N ASN A 118 18.42 -7.92 3.31
CA ASN A 118 19.78 -7.40 3.21
C ASN A 118 20.77 -8.48 3.70
N TYR A 119 22.06 -8.16 3.80
CA TYR A 119 23.07 -9.16 4.20
C TYR A 119 22.95 -9.62 5.67
N LEU A 120 22.20 -8.88 6.50
CA LEU A 120 21.97 -9.20 7.92
C LEU A 120 20.71 -10.04 8.14
N GLY A 121 19.83 -10.16 7.15
CA GLY A 121 18.65 -11.01 7.27
C GLY A 121 17.49 -10.62 6.37
N GLN A 122 16.30 -11.03 6.81
CA GLN A 122 15.05 -10.88 6.07
C GLN A 122 13.92 -10.48 7.02
N ALA A 123 13.01 -9.63 6.53
CA ALA A 123 11.70 -9.41 7.13
C ALA A 123 10.59 -9.75 6.13
N ILE A 124 9.48 -10.27 6.65
CA ILE A 124 8.29 -10.64 5.87
C ILE A 124 7.12 -9.81 6.40
N SER A 125 6.31 -9.25 5.50
CA SER A 125 5.12 -8.51 5.91
C SER A 125 3.99 -9.41 6.40
N HIS A 126 2.98 -8.79 7.02
CA HIS A 126 1.66 -9.39 7.07
C HIS A 126 1.15 -9.72 5.67
N ASN A 127 0.22 -10.67 5.66
CA ASN A 127 -0.48 -11.06 4.47
C ASN A 127 -1.54 -10.01 4.09
N ALA A 128 -1.69 -9.76 2.79
CA ALA A 128 -2.75 -8.91 2.26
C ALA A 128 -3.46 -9.62 1.11
N SER A 129 -4.78 -9.54 1.12
CA SER A 129 -5.67 -10.17 0.16
C SER A 129 -5.98 -9.17 -0.95
N LEU A 130 -5.69 -9.52 -2.20
CA LEU A 130 -6.13 -8.76 -3.36
C LEU A 130 -7.35 -9.46 -3.95
N GLU A 131 -8.50 -8.80 -3.91
CA GLU A 131 -9.74 -9.31 -4.47
C GLU A 131 -10.22 -8.45 -5.64
N VAL A 132 -10.76 -9.12 -6.66
CA VAL A 132 -11.32 -8.44 -7.82
C VAL A 132 -12.79 -8.17 -7.59
N ALA A 133 -13.19 -6.90 -7.60
CA ALA A 133 -14.56 -6.49 -7.37
C ALA A 133 -15.50 -7.19 -8.37
N ARG A 134 -16.55 -7.83 -7.84
CA ARG A 134 -17.59 -8.41 -8.68
C ARG A 134 -18.44 -7.26 -9.23
N PRO A 135 -18.82 -7.29 -10.53
CA PRO A 135 -19.77 -6.34 -11.03
C PRO A 135 -21.08 -6.50 -10.26
N ILE A 136 -21.51 -5.44 -9.57
CA ILE A 136 -22.87 -5.36 -9.08
C ILE A 136 -23.72 -5.19 -10.34
N PHE A 137 -24.30 -6.27 -10.84
CA PHE A 137 -25.45 -6.16 -11.70
C PHE A 137 -26.51 -5.47 -10.83
N MET A 138 -26.73 -4.17 -11.05
CA MET A 138 -27.98 -3.57 -10.62
C MET A 138 -29.05 -4.40 -11.31
N VAL A 139 -29.70 -5.31 -10.57
CA VAL A 139 -30.96 -5.87 -11.03
C VAL A 139 -31.88 -4.68 -11.02
N GLU A 140 -31.93 -3.97 -12.14
CA GLU A 140 -33.04 -3.10 -12.44
C GLU A 140 -34.25 -4.03 -12.33
N ARG A 141 -34.99 -3.90 -11.23
CA ARG A 141 -36.32 -4.50 -11.18
C ARG A 141 -36.99 -3.92 -12.41
N GLN A 142 -37.18 -4.74 -13.44
CA GLN A 142 -38.16 -4.46 -14.48
C GLN A 142 -39.45 -4.23 -13.70
N VAL A 143 -39.80 -2.96 -13.52
CA VAL A 143 -41.17 -2.60 -13.19
C VAL A 143 -41.90 -2.97 -14.46
N ASP A 144 -42.54 -4.14 -14.45
CA ASP A 144 -43.33 -4.60 -15.58
C ASP A 144 -44.28 -3.47 -15.96
N ALA A 145 -44.09 -2.90 -17.16
CA ALA A 145 -44.94 -1.86 -17.72
C ALA A 145 -46.32 -2.42 -18.15
N HIS A 146 -46.89 -3.32 -17.35
CA HIS A 146 -48.14 -4.00 -17.63
C HIS A 146 -49.39 -3.28 -17.08
N CYS A 147 -49.28 -2.06 -16.56
CA CYS A 147 -50.44 -1.25 -16.16
C CYS A 147 -50.29 0.25 -16.41
N VAL A 148 -49.68 0.67 -17.53
CA VAL A 148 -49.74 2.09 -17.97
C VAL A 148 -50.33 2.21 -19.36
N THR A 149 -51.52 1.63 -19.57
CA THR A 149 -52.33 1.88 -20.78
C THR A 149 -53.79 2.22 -20.48
N HIS A 150 -54.17 2.55 -19.24
CA HIS A 150 -55.57 2.84 -18.94
C HIS A 150 -55.81 4.10 -18.13
N LEU A 151 -55.25 5.23 -18.58
CA LEU A 151 -55.75 6.56 -18.24
C LEU A 151 -55.82 7.46 -19.48
N SER A 152 -56.44 6.96 -20.55
CA SER A 152 -57.01 7.80 -21.61
C SER A 152 -58.01 6.99 -22.44
N ASP A 153 -59.17 6.66 -21.88
CA ASP A 153 -60.43 6.69 -22.65
C ASP A 153 -61.63 6.39 -21.74
N MET A 154 -62.26 7.46 -21.26
CA MET A 154 -63.67 7.47 -20.88
C MET A 154 -64.41 8.18 -22.01
N GLN A 155 -64.58 7.49 -23.15
CA GLN A 155 -65.67 7.73 -24.11
C GLN A 155 -65.62 6.70 -25.25
N GLN A 156 -66.15 5.50 -25.04
CA GLN A 156 -67.24 4.99 -25.89
C GLN A 156 -67.78 3.65 -25.37
N LEU A 157 -69.08 3.67 -25.15
CA LEU A 157 -69.94 2.56 -24.83
C LEU A 157 -69.99 1.60 -26.02
N HIS A 158 -69.24 0.49 -25.99
CA HIS A 158 -69.51 -0.64 -26.87
C HIS A 158 -70.01 -1.82 -26.04
N VAL A 159 -71.29 -2.14 -26.26
CA VAL A 159 -72.00 -3.25 -25.61
C VAL A 159 -71.42 -4.56 -26.12
N CYS A 160 -70.81 -5.35 -25.24
CA CYS A 160 -70.41 -6.71 -25.56
C CYS A 160 -71.65 -7.63 -25.55
N PHE A 161 -72.11 -8.07 -26.73
CA PHE A 161 -73.02 -9.22 -26.83
C PHE A 161 -72.18 -10.49 -27.00
N GLY A 162 -72.23 -11.38 -26.00
CA GLY A 162 -71.68 -12.73 -26.12
C GLY A 162 -72.63 -13.65 -26.90
N PRO A 163 -72.14 -14.69 -27.60
CA PRO A 163 -73.01 -15.71 -28.14
C PRO A 163 -73.56 -16.59 -26.99
N GLN A 164 -74.88 -16.81 -27.01
CA GLN A 164 -75.52 -17.86 -26.23
C GLN A 164 -75.49 -19.18 -27.00
N VAL A 165 -75.13 -20.23 -26.26
CA VAL A 165 -75.16 -21.68 -26.54
C VAL A 165 -74.06 -22.20 -27.47
#